data_AF-A0A3M5E0Y9-F1
#
_entry.id   AF-A0A3M5E0Y9-F1
#
_cell.length_a   1.000
_cell.length_b   1.000
_cell.length_c   1.000
_cell.angle_alpha   90.00
_cell.angle_beta   90.00
_cell.angle_gamma   90.00
#
_symmetry.space_group_name_H-M   'P 1'
#
loop_
_entity.id
_entity.type
_entity.pdbx_description
1 polymer ?
#
loop_
_entity_poly.entity_id
_entity_poly.type
_entity_poly.pdbx_seq_one_letter_code
_entity_poly.pdbx_strand_id
1 'polypeptide(L)'
;LGRGEPIGDSARVMSRMLDGVMIRTFAHATLTEFAAHSKVPVINGLSDDLHPCQLLADMQTFHEHRGSIQGKTVAWIGDGNNMCNSYIEAALKFDFQLRVACPEGYEPKAEFVALAGD
;
A
#
# COMPACT_ATOMS: atom_id res chain seq x y z
N LEU A 1 15.38 -5.20 -9.09
CA LEU A 1 15.93 -6.08 -8.03
C LEU A 1 15.87 -7.52 -8.54
N GLY A 2 16.85 -8.36 -8.24
CA GLY A 2 16.84 -9.77 -8.68
C GLY A 2 17.34 -10.04 -10.11
N ARG A 3 17.92 -9.05 -10.79
CA ARG A 3 18.62 -9.27 -12.08
C ARG A 3 20.12 -9.29 -11.84
N GLY A 4 20.74 -10.47 -11.93
CA GLY A 4 22.18 -10.65 -11.79
C GLY A 4 22.69 -10.83 -10.35
N GLU A 5 21.88 -10.49 -9.34
CA GLU A 5 22.18 -10.71 -7.92
C GLU A 5 20.89 -11.05 -7.17
N PRO A 6 20.92 -11.98 -6.19
CA PRO A 6 19.78 -12.24 -5.30
C PRO A 6 19.34 -10.98 -4.55
N ILE A 7 18.04 -10.81 -4.36
CA ILE A 7 17.46 -9.63 -3.68
C ILE A 7 18.03 -9.47 -2.27
N GLY A 8 18.19 -10.58 -1.55
CA GLY A 8 18.76 -10.57 -0.20
C GLY A 8 20.21 -10.09 -0.13
N ASP A 9 21.03 -10.36 -1.15
CA ASP A 9 22.42 -9.89 -1.18
C ASP A 9 22.47 -8.38 -1.46
N SER A 10 21.70 -7.91 -2.44
CA SER A 10 21.55 -6.47 -2.69
C SER A 10 21.05 -5.73 -1.44
N ALA A 11 20.08 -6.28 -0.71
CA ALA A 11 19.55 -5.70 0.53
C ALA A 11 20.63 -5.57 1.62
N ARG A 12 21.47 -6.59 1.80
CA ARG A 12 22.58 -6.58 2.78
C ARG A 12 23.64 -5.54 2.42
N VAL A 13 23.96 -5.38 1.14
CA VAL A 13 24.94 -4.38 0.68
C VAL A 13 24.37 -2.98 0.84
N MET A 14 23.18 -2.72 0.31
CA MET A 14 22.56 -1.39 0.35
C MET A 14 22.32 -0.89 1.77
N SER A 15 21.89 -1.77 2.68
CA SER A 15 21.66 -1.38 4.09
C SER A 15 22.93 -1.10 4.91
N ARG A 16 24.13 -1.24 4.31
CA ARG A 16 25.39 -0.73 4.89
C ARG A 16 25.75 0.68 4.45
N MET A 17 25.09 1.17 3.41
CA MET A 17 25.40 2.44 2.75
C MET A 17 24.28 3.47 2.90
N LEU A 18 23.06 3.04 3.20
CA LEU A 18 21.85 3.85 3.26
C LEU A 18 21.19 3.72 4.64
N ASP A 19 20.54 4.80 5.09
CA ASP A 19 19.77 4.84 6.35
C ASP A 19 18.30 4.43 6.18
N GLY A 20 17.83 4.30 4.94
CA GLY A 20 16.48 3.88 4.58
C GLY A 20 16.36 3.67 3.07
N VAL A 21 15.42 2.81 2.65
CA VAL A 21 15.25 2.44 1.23
C VAL A 21 13.78 2.53 0.85
N MET A 22 13.45 3.39 -0.10
CA MET A 22 12.13 3.36 -0.76
C MET A 22 12.21 2.47 -2.00
N ILE A 23 11.28 1.53 -2.14
CA ILE A 23 11.19 0.64 -3.29
C ILE A 23 9.87 0.86 -4.00
N ARG A 24 9.94 1.13 -5.30
CA ARG A 24 8.83 1.00 -6.24
C ARG A 24 9.06 -0.27 -7.06
N THR A 25 8.10 -1.18 -7.04
CA THR A 25 8.20 -2.49 -7.70
C THR A 25 6.82 -2.93 -8.21
N PHE A 26 6.77 -4.10 -8.84
CA PHE A 26 5.54 -4.77 -9.23
C PHE A 26 5.08 -5.68 -8.06
N ALA A 27 5.57 -6.91 -8.02
CA ALA A 27 5.23 -7.89 -7.00
C ALA A 27 5.64 -7.45 -5.58
N HIS A 28 4.68 -7.44 -4.66
CA HIS A 28 4.90 -7.10 -3.25
C HIS A 28 5.92 -8.02 -2.57
N ALA A 29 6.02 -9.29 -2.99
CA ALA A 29 7.02 -10.25 -2.52
C ALA A 29 8.47 -9.76 -2.71
N THR A 30 8.75 -8.98 -3.77
CA THR A 30 10.08 -8.39 -3.97
C THR A 30 10.44 -7.43 -2.83
N LEU A 31 9.45 -6.67 -2.36
CA LEU A 31 9.63 -5.70 -1.29
C LEU A 31 9.78 -6.39 0.06
N THR A 32 8.96 -7.41 0.34
CA THR A 32 9.04 -8.14 1.61
C THR A 32 10.32 -8.98 1.72
N GLU A 33 10.79 -9.57 0.62
CA GLU A 33 12.10 -10.25 0.57
C GLU A 33 13.25 -9.28 0.84
N PHE A 34 13.25 -8.11 0.19
CA PHE A 34 14.27 -7.09 0.43
C PHE A 34 14.24 -6.62 1.90
N ALA A 35 13.04 -6.37 2.44
CA ALA A 35 12.85 -5.96 3.83
C ALA A 35 13.34 -7.02 4.84
N ALA A 36 13.13 -8.31 4.56
CA ALA A 36 13.60 -9.41 5.41
C ALA A 36 15.13 -9.51 5.52
N HIS A 37 15.86 -8.89 4.59
CA HIS A 37 17.33 -8.90 4.54
C HIS A 37 17.98 -7.52 4.75
N SER A 38 17.17 -6.45 4.84
CA SER A 38 17.64 -5.09 5.09
C SER A 38 17.85 -4.84 6.59
N LYS A 39 18.92 -4.11 6.93
CA LYS A 39 19.15 -3.59 8.29
C LYS A 39 18.53 -2.22 8.55
N VAL A 40 18.00 -1.57 7.52
CA VAL A 40 17.39 -0.25 7.58
C VAL A 40 15.95 -0.28 7.09
N PRO A 41 15.09 0.68 7.47
CA PRO A 41 13.69 0.69 7.08
C PRO A 41 13.50 0.62 5.56
N VAL A 42 12.51 -0.17 5.14
CA VAL A 42 12.10 -0.30 3.74
C VAL A 42 10.69 0.26 3.59
N ILE A 43 10.51 1.18 2.66
CA ILE A 43 9.25 1.89 2.41
C ILE A 43 8.69 1.42 1.07
N ASN A 44 7.43 0.99 1.06
CA ASN A 44 6.70 0.71 -0.16
C ASN A 44 6.31 2.02 -0.86
N GLY A 45 7.09 2.40 -1.87
CA GLY A 45 6.79 3.54 -2.72
C GLY A 45 5.56 3.28 -3.59
N LEU A 46 5.45 2.08 -4.17
CA LEU A 46 4.30 1.56 -4.92
C LEU A 46 4.56 0.09 -5.28
N SER A 47 3.51 -0.73 -5.21
CA SER A 47 3.46 -2.12 -5.69
C SER A 47 2.16 -2.37 -6.47
N ASP A 48 2.04 -3.52 -7.13
CA ASP A 48 0.81 -3.96 -7.80
C ASP A 48 -0.35 -4.17 -6.81
N ASP A 49 -0.04 -4.34 -5.52
CA ASP A 49 -1.02 -4.64 -4.48
C ASP A 49 -1.46 -3.38 -3.74
N LEU A 50 -0.49 -2.51 -3.39
CA LEU A 50 -0.67 -1.37 -2.49
C LEU A 50 0.15 -0.15 -2.92
N HIS A 51 -0.36 1.04 -2.58
CA HIS A 51 0.32 2.33 -2.72
C HIS A 51 0.13 3.19 -1.44
N PRO A 52 0.74 2.79 -0.32
CA PRO A 52 0.46 3.37 1.00
C PRO A 52 0.91 4.83 1.13
N CYS A 53 1.96 5.24 0.42
CA CYS A 53 2.42 6.64 0.45
C CYS A 53 1.38 7.61 -0.14
N GLN A 54 0.71 7.24 -1.24
CA GLN A 54 -0.37 8.06 -1.80
C GLN A 54 -1.56 8.10 -0.85
N LEU A 55 -1.93 6.96 -0.28
CA LEU A 55 -3.02 6.89 0.69
C LEU A 55 -2.80 7.82 1.89
N LEU A 56 -1.58 7.87 2.44
CA LEU A 56 -1.26 8.80 3.53
C LEU A 56 -1.41 10.26 3.11
N ALA A 57 -1.03 10.60 1.88
CA ALA A 57 -1.25 11.94 1.33
C ALA A 57 -2.75 12.26 1.17
N ASP A 58 -3.56 11.29 0.76
CA ASP A 58 -5.02 11.44 0.67
C ASP A 58 -5.64 11.67 2.06
N MET A 59 -5.20 10.92 3.08
CA MET A 59 -5.66 11.08 4.46
C MET A 59 -5.26 12.43 5.03
N GLN A 60 -4.03 12.89 4.76
CA GLN A 60 -3.58 14.23 5.12
C GLN A 60 -4.47 15.29 4.46
N THR A 61 -4.70 15.18 3.15
CA THR A 61 -5.54 16.12 2.38
C THR A 61 -6.96 16.18 2.95
N PHE A 62 -7.57 15.03 3.25
CA PHE A 62 -8.89 15.01 3.86
C PHE A 62 -8.87 15.68 5.24
N HIS A 63 -7.86 15.40 6.06
CA HIS A 63 -7.72 15.97 7.38
C HIS A 63 -7.63 17.50 7.36
N GLU A 64 -6.77 18.05 6.50
CA GLU A 64 -6.59 19.49 6.33
C GLU A 64 -7.87 20.20 5.88
N HIS A 65 -8.68 19.55 5.05
CA HIS A 65 -9.87 20.14 4.47
C HIS A 65 -11.18 19.86 5.20
N ARG A 66 -11.26 18.79 5.99
CA ARG A 66 -12.52 18.27 6.57
C ARG A 66 -12.37 17.79 8.02
N GLY A 67 -11.17 17.81 8.59
CA GLY A 67 -10.90 17.28 9.93
C GLY A 67 -10.89 15.75 9.94
N SER A 68 -11.28 15.13 11.06
CA SER A 68 -11.26 13.67 11.19
C SER A 68 -12.14 12.98 10.13
N ILE A 69 -11.57 11.95 9.49
CA ILE A 69 -12.28 11.07 8.56
C ILE A 69 -13.11 9.99 9.29
N GLN A 70 -12.91 9.84 10.60
CA GLN A 70 -13.63 8.86 11.41
C GLN A 70 -15.15 9.02 11.28
N GLY A 71 -15.85 7.91 11.04
CA GLY A 71 -17.30 7.83 10.83
C GLY A 71 -17.78 8.48 9.53
N LYS A 72 -16.90 8.93 8.64
CA LYS A 72 -17.27 9.44 7.31
C LYS A 72 -17.49 8.31 6.32
N THR A 73 -18.12 8.62 5.20
CA THR A 73 -18.26 7.70 4.07
C THR A 73 -17.40 8.18 2.91
N VAL A 74 -16.53 7.31 2.42
CA VAL A 74 -15.70 7.51 1.22
C VAL A 74 -16.23 6.62 0.11
N ALA A 75 -16.34 7.14 -1.11
CA ALA A 75 -16.72 6.37 -2.28
C ALA A 75 -15.51 6.18 -3.20
N TRP A 76 -15.18 4.93 -3.52
CA TRP A 76 -14.27 4.57 -4.59
C TRP A 76 -15.08 4.14 -5.81
N ILE A 77 -14.79 4.74 -6.97
CA ILE A 77 -15.52 4.46 -8.21
C ILE A 77 -14.53 4.14 -9.31
N GLY A 78 -14.68 2.98 -9.94
CA GLY A 78 -13.82 2.51 -11.03
C GLY A 78 -13.11 1.22 -10.67
N ASP A 79 -11.88 1.08 -11.15
CA ASP A 79 -11.07 -0.14 -11.04
C ASP A 79 -10.64 -0.42 -9.58
N GLY A 80 -10.83 -1.66 -9.12
CA GLY A 80 -10.38 -2.21 -7.84
C GLY A 80 -8.87 -2.44 -7.76
N ASN A 81 -8.08 -1.48 -8.21
CA ASN A 81 -6.62 -1.58 -8.29
C ASN A 81 -5.94 -1.43 -6.92
N ASN A 82 -4.60 -1.29 -6.95
CA ASN A 82 -3.77 -1.13 -5.75
C ASN A 82 -4.18 0.04 -4.84
N MET A 83 -4.72 1.12 -5.39
CA MET A 83 -5.23 2.23 -4.60
C MET A 83 -6.53 1.83 -3.90
N CYS A 84 -7.44 1.14 -4.58
CA CYS A 84 -8.65 0.62 -3.96
C CYS A 84 -8.32 -0.30 -2.77
N ASN A 85 -7.40 -1.25 -2.97
CA ASN A 85 -6.88 -2.11 -1.91
C ASN A 85 -6.30 -1.31 -0.73
N SER A 86 -5.52 -0.25 -1.02
CA SER A 86 -4.96 0.63 0.01
C SER A 86 -6.05 1.36 0.79
N TYR A 87 -7.12 1.82 0.12
CA TYR A 87 -8.27 2.45 0.77
C TYR A 87 -9.03 1.49 1.68
N ILE A 88 -9.10 0.20 1.33
CA ILE A 88 -9.70 -0.82 2.21
C ILE A 88 -8.92 -0.92 3.52
N GLU A 89 -7.58 -0.99 3.47
CA GLU A 89 -6.76 -0.96 4.70
C GLU A 89 -6.93 0.34 5.49
N ALA A 90 -7.05 1.47 4.79
CA ALA A 90 -7.26 2.77 5.40
C ALA A 90 -8.59 2.84 6.16
N ALA A 91 -9.67 2.32 5.56
CA ALA A 91 -11.00 2.30 6.15
C ALA A 91 -10.99 1.62 7.52
N LEU A 92 -10.27 0.49 7.62
CA LEU A 92 -10.08 -0.24 8.86
C LEU A 92 -9.22 0.52 9.88
N LYS A 93 -8.14 1.17 9.43
CA LYS A 93 -7.19 1.87 10.31
C LYS A 93 -7.72 3.21 10.84
N PHE A 94 -8.49 3.93 10.03
CA PHE A 94 -8.99 5.27 10.33
C PHE A 94 -10.49 5.30 10.64
N ASP A 95 -11.14 4.14 10.73
CA ASP A 95 -12.53 3.95 11.17
C ASP A 95 -13.52 4.79 10.33
N PHE A 96 -13.50 4.60 9.01
CA PHE A 96 -14.45 5.21 8.09
C PHE A 96 -15.13 4.15 7.20
N GLN A 97 -16.31 4.46 6.69
CA GLN A 97 -17.02 3.57 5.78
C GLN A 97 -16.52 3.77 4.35
N LEU A 98 -15.95 2.73 3.75
CA LEU A 98 -15.62 2.73 2.32
C LEU A 98 -16.74 2.07 1.51
N ARG A 99 -17.20 2.71 0.44
CA ARG A 99 -18.11 2.13 -0.54
C ARG A 99 -17.40 2.01 -1.87
N VAL A 100 -17.31 0.80 -2.39
CA VAL A 100 -16.62 0.51 -3.66
C VAL A 100 -17.67 0.24 -4.74
N ALA A 101 -17.60 0.98 -5.84
CA ALA A 101 -18.37 0.73 -7.05
C ALA A 101 -17.41 0.45 -8.21
N CYS A 102 -17.27 -0.83 -8.56
CA CYS A 102 -16.38 -1.30 -9.62
C CYS A 102 -17.16 -2.08 -10.70
N PRO A 103 -16.68 -2.08 -11.96
CA PRO A 103 -17.19 -2.98 -12.99
C PRO A 103 -16.92 -4.44 -12.63
N GLU A 104 -17.75 -5.35 -13.14
CA GLU A 104 -17.54 -6.79 -13.01
C GLU A 104 -16.18 -7.19 -13.62
N GLY A 105 -15.41 -8.00 -12.87
CA GLY A 105 -14.05 -8.42 -13.25
C GLY A 105 -12.94 -7.43 -12.91
N TYR A 106 -13.28 -6.28 -12.32
CA TYR A 106 -12.35 -5.26 -11.83
C TYR A 106 -12.52 -5.03 -10.32
N GLU A 107 -12.94 -6.06 -9.59
CA GLU A 107 -13.10 -6.01 -8.15
C GLU A 107 -11.73 -5.88 -7.44
N PRO A 108 -11.70 -5.27 -6.24
CA PRO A 108 -10.51 -5.30 -5.40
C PRO A 108 -10.10 -6.74 -5.12
N LYS A 109 -8.81 -6.97 -4.85
CA LYS A 109 -8.35 -8.35 -4.63
C LYS A 109 -9.07 -8.94 -3.42
N ALA A 110 -9.54 -10.18 -3.57
CA ALA A 110 -10.35 -10.87 -2.57
C ALA A 110 -9.70 -10.92 -1.18
N GLU A 111 -8.36 -10.98 -1.12
CA GLU A 111 -7.62 -10.95 0.13
C GLU A 111 -7.80 -9.64 0.93
N PHE A 112 -7.87 -8.48 0.26
CA PHE A 112 -8.13 -7.21 0.93
C PHE A 112 -9.61 -7.08 1.29
N VAL A 113 -10.51 -7.53 0.42
CA VAL A 113 -11.96 -7.54 0.70
C VAL A 113 -12.26 -8.42 1.92
N ALA A 114 -11.59 -9.56 2.07
CA ALA A 114 -11.76 -10.45 3.22
C ALA A 114 -11.29 -9.83 4.56
N LEU A 115 -10.45 -8.78 4.53
CA LEU A 115 -10.09 -8.00 5.71
C LEU A 115 -11.17 -6.98 6.08
N ALA A 116 -11.98 -6.57 5.11
CA ALA A 116 -13.06 -5.61 5.34
C ALA A 116 -14.17 -6.27 6.18
N GLY A 117 -14.73 -5.51 7.12
CA GLY A 117 -15.96 -5.90 7.83
C GLY A 117 -17.21 -5.65 6.98
N ASP A 118 -18.38 -5.93 7.59
CA ASP A 118 -19.70 -5.64 7.00
C ASP A 118 -19.94 -4.13 6.73
#